data_AF-A0A7C1B390-F1
#
_entry.id   AF-A0A7C1B390-F1
#
_cell.length_a   1.000
_cell.length_b   1.000
_cell.length_c   1.000
_cell.angle_alpha   90.00
_cell.angle_beta   90.00
_cell.angle_gamma   90.00
#
_symmetry.space_group_name_H-M   'P 1'
#
loop_
_entity.id
_entity.type
_entity.pdbx_description
1 polymer ?
#
loop_
_entity_poly.entity_id
_entity_poly.type
_entity_poly.pdbx_seq_one_letter_code
_entity_poly.pdbx_strand_id
1 'polypeptide(L)'
;MRYRWMYYATGMPGWMRFGFSPGWVGRSPTGLPPAAQYLMQTGQMPQFAEFLGTQMPFYQGMALSKDQEISMLENQAKLIEQQLEQIKKRLEELRK
;
A
#
# COMPACT_ATOMS: atom_id res chain seq x y z
N MET A 1 19.79 -9.39 13.17
CA MET A 1 19.32 -8.39 14.17
C MET A 1 19.63 -6.93 13.80
N ARG A 2 20.68 -6.61 13.02
CA ARG A 2 21.04 -5.22 12.64
C ARG A 2 19.88 -4.38 12.07
N TYR A 3 19.02 -4.96 11.24
CA TYR A 3 17.97 -4.20 10.54
C TYR A 3 16.74 -3.84 11.39
N ARG A 4 16.49 -4.55 12.49
CA ARG A 4 15.36 -4.25 13.40
C ARG A 4 15.58 -2.95 14.16
N TRP A 5 16.84 -2.61 14.45
CA TRP A 5 17.20 -1.35 15.10
C TRP A 5 16.83 -0.13 14.28
N MET A 6 16.87 -0.24 12.95
CA MET A 6 16.48 0.87 12.08
C MET A 6 14.99 1.15 12.08
N TYR A 7 14.15 0.13 12.33
CA TYR A 7 12.72 0.35 12.57
C TYR A 7 12.53 1.22 13.82
N TYR A 8 13.20 0.92 14.93
CA TYR A 8 13.08 1.74 16.13
C TYR A 8 13.70 3.14 15.99
N ALA A 9 14.77 3.28 15.20
CA ALA A 9 15.43 4.56 14.97
C ALA A 9 14.63 5.51 14.05
N THR A 10 13.75 4.97 13.20
CA THR A 10 13.14 5.76 12.12
C THR A 10 11.65 5.52 11.91
N GLY A 11 11.09 4.58 12.67
CA GLY A 11 9.76 4.00 12.58
C GLY A 11 9.37 3.39 11.22
N MET A 12 10.24 3.40 10.21
CA MET A 12 9.89 2.84 8.89
C MET A 12 10.10 1.32 8.85
N PRO A 13 9.10 0.56 8.36
CA PRO A 13 9.28 -0.84 7.99
C PRO A 13 10.46 -1.07 7.03
N GLY A 14 11.23 -2.13 7.28
CA GLY A 14 12.44 -2.43 6.52
C GLY A 14 12.22 -2.61 5.01
N TRP A 15 11.06 -3.13 4.59
CA TRP A 15 10.74 -3.32 3.17
C TRP A 15 10.56 -2.01 2.41
N MET A 16 10.06 -0.95 3.03
CA MET A 16 9.99 0.37 2.39
C MET A 16 11.37 1.03 2.29
N ARG A 17 12.29 0.70 3.21
CA ARG A 17 13.67 1.21 3.18
C ARG A 17 14.56 0.47 2.19
N PHE A 18 14.45 -0.85 2.12
CA PHE A 18 15.41 -1.71 1.42
C PHE A 18 14.83 -2.42 0.20
N GLY A 19 13.53 -2.30 -0.07
CA GLY A 19 12.84 -3.11 -1.08
C GLY A 19 12.58 -4.57 -0.64
N PHE A 20 13.06 -4.97 0.54
CA PHE A 20 12.82 -6.27 1.15
C PHE A 20 12.79 -6.14 2.69
N SER A 21 12.09 -7.03 3.39
CA SER A 21 12.11 -7.04 4.86
C SER A 21 13.12 -8.08 5.36
N PRO A 22 14.15 -7.67 6.12
CA PRO A 22 15.18 -8.60 6.60
C PRO A 22 14.67 -9.75 7.49
N GLY A 23 13.49 -9.60 8.11
CA GLY A 23 12.84 -10.68 8.84
C GLY A 23 12.11 -11.69 7.95
N TRP A 24 11.95 -11.39 6.66
CA TRP A 24 11.18 -12.15 5.68
C TRP A 24 12.02 -12.70 4.53
N VAL A 25 13.29 -12.29 4.41
CA VAL A 25 14.26 -12.93 3.52
C VAL A 25 14.35 -14.42 3.87
N GLY A 26 14.12 -15.29 2.88
CA GLY A 26 14.06 -16.74 3.05
C GLY A 26 12.75 -17.27 3.66
N ARG A 27 11.80 -16.40 4.05
CA ARG A 27 10.45 -16.78 4.50
C ARG A 27 9.37 -16.48 3.46
N SER A 28 9.65 -15.62 2.50
CA SER A 28 8.80 -15.38 1.33
C SER A 28 9.65 -15.34 0.06
N PRO A 29 9.09 -15.70 -1.11
CA PRO A 29 9.84 -15.69 -2.39
C PRO A 29 10.44 -14.33 -2.74
N THR A 30 9.77 -13.24 -2.32
CA THR A 30 10.18 -11.86 -2.58
C THR A 30 10.94 -11.23 -1.41
N GLY A 31 11.08 -11.92 -0.28
CA GLY A 31 11.61 -11.34 0.96
C GLY A 31 10.72 -10.23 1.55
N LEU A 32 9.49 -10.06 1.05
CA LEU A 32 8.51 -9.09 1.54
C LEU A 32 7.61 -9.70 2.63
N PRO A 33 7.16 -8.90 3.60
CA PRO A 33 6.16 -9.33 4.56
C PRO A 33 4.79 -9.48 3.89
N PRO A 34 3.89 -10.32 4.42
CA PRO A 34 2.52 -10.47 3.92
C PRO A 34 1.77 -9.15 3.79
N ALA A 35 1.95 -8.24 4.75
CA ALA A 35 1.34 -6.91 4.70
C ALA A 35 1.82 -6.08 3.50
N ALA A 36 3.10 -6.14 3.14
CA ALA A 36 3.60 -5.43 1.95
C ALA A 36 3.04 -6.06 0.67
N GLN A 37 2.97 -7.39 0.61
CA GLN A 37 2.37 -8.08 -0.52
C GLN A 37 0.90 -7.70 -0.69
N TYR A 38 0.14 -7.62 0.40
CA TYR A 38 -1.26 -7.19 0.39
C TYR A 38 -1.41 -5.76 -0.11
N LEU A 39 -0.64 -4.80 0.41
CA LEU A 39 -0.69 -3.40 -0.02
C LEU A 39 -0.34 -3.23 -1.51
N MET A 40 0.63 -4.00 -2.01
CA MET A 40 0.98 -4.01 -3.43
C MET A 40 -0.12 -4.63 -4.30
N GLN A 41 -0.77 -5.70 -3.84
CA GLN A 41 -1.87 -6.36 -4.58
C GLN A 41 -3.14 -5.52 -4.63
N THR A 42 -3.47 -4.84 -3.52
CA THR A 42 -4.70 -4.05 -3.39
C THR A 42 -4.55 -2.62 -3.87
N GLY A 43 -3.33 -2.16 -4.16
CA GLY A 43 -3.06 -0.77 -4.54
C GLY A 43 -3.24 0.22 -3.38
N GLN A 44 -3.31 -0.24 -2.13
CA GLN A 44 -3.52 0.60 -0.94
C GLN A 44 -2.24 1.30 -0.43
N MET A 45 -1.16 1.27 -1.22
CA MET A 45 0.08 1.95 -0.88
C MET A 45 -0.04 3.45 -0.60
N PRO A 46 -0.86 4.24 -1.31
CA PRO A 46 -1.00 5.67 -1.06
C PRO A 46 -1.60 5.95 0.32
N GLN A 47 -2.68 5.27 0.66
CA GLN A 47 -3.34 5.41 1.96
C GLN A 47 -2.38 4.99 3.08
N PHE A 48 -1.58 3.95 2.84
CA PHE A 48 -0.54 3.54 3.79
C PHE A 48 0.59 4.57 3.91
N ALA A 49 1.03 5.18 2.81
CA ALA A 49 2.04 6.24 2.84
C ALA A 49 1.53 7.49 3.59
N GLU A 50 0.26 7.85 3.41
CA GLU A 50 -0.40 8.94 4.14
C GLU A 50 -0.51 8.65 5.64
N PHE A 51 -0.91 7.41 5.99
CA PHE A 51 -0.93 6.94 7.38
C PHE A 51 0.46 7.06 8.03
N LEU A 52 1.51 6.66 7.32
CA LEU A 52 2.88 6.79 7.80
C LEU A 52 3.31 8.25 7.92
N GLY A 53 2.93 9.12 6.98
CA GLY A 53 3.19 10.55 7.05
C GLY A 53 2.55 11.21 8.27
N THR A 54 1.34 10.76 8.63
CA THR A 54 0.63 11.24 9.83
C THR A 54 1.25 10.69 11.11
N GLN A 55 1.60 9.40 11.13
CA GLN A 55 2.19 8.75 12.29
C GLN A 55 3.66 9.17 12.52
N MET A 56 4.36 9.55 11.45
CA MET A 56 5.79 9.82 11.48
C MET A 56 6.12 11.16 10.81
N PRO A 57 6.25 12.25 11.59
CA PRO A 57 6.50 13.59 11.05
C PRO A 57 7.83 13.74 10.32
N PHE A 58 8.79 12.83 10.53
CA PHE A 58 10.08 12.78 9.81
C PHE A 58 10.05 11.92 8.54
N TYR A 59 8.91 11.28 8.24
CA TYR A 59 8.71 10.53 7.02
C TYR A 59 8.32 11.50 5.88
N GLN A 60 9.33 12.16 5.31
CA GLN A 60 9.20 12.94 4.05
C GLN A 60 9.30 12.06 2.79
N GLY A 61 9.42 10.75 2.95
CA GLY A 61 9.52 9.81 1.84
C GLY A 61 8.14 9.53 1.24
N MET A 62 7.85 10.10 0.06
CA MET A 62 6.58 9.99 -0.67
C MET A 62 5.40 10.79 -0.09
N ALA A 63 5.62 12.04 0.31
CA ALA A 63 4.51 12.99 0.27
C ALA A 63 4.12 13.20 -1.21
N LEU A 64 3.05 12.55 -1.66
CA LEU A 64 2.42 12.83 -2.96
C LEU A 64 2.10 14.32 -3.00
N SER A 65 2.38 15.01 -4.11
CA SER A 65 1.89 16.38 -4.26
C SER A 65 0.36 16.34 -4.30
N LYS A 66 -0.30 17.42 -3.86
CA LYS A 66 -1.78 17.50 -3.89
C LYS A 66 -2.36 17.16 -5.26
N ASP A 67 -1.69 17.59 -6.33
CA ASP A 67 -2.13 17.31 -7.70
C ASP A 67 -1.97 15.82 -8.07
N GLN A 68 -0.89 15.18 -7.62
CA GLN A 68 -0.69 13.74 -7.79
C GLN A 68 -1.71 12.94 -7.00
N GLU A 69 -2.03 13.39 -5.79
CA GLU A 69 -3.06 12.79 -4.94
C GLU A 69 -4.45 12.88 -5.59
N ILE A 70 -4.83 14.05 -6.11
CA ILE A 70 -6.10 14.23 -6.84
C ILE A 70 -6.18 13.28 -8.03
N SER A 71 -5.15 13.26 -8.89
CA SER A 71 -5.10 12.35 -10.04
C SER A 71 -5.23 10.88 -9.64
N MET A 72 -4.59 10.51 -8.53
CA MET A 72 -4.65 9.15 -8.03
C MET A 72 -6.03 8.78 -7.48
N LEU A 73 -6.65 9.67 -6.72
CA LEU A 73 -8.01 9.49 -6.19
C LEU A 73 -9.04 9.43 -7.31
N GLU A 74 -8.92 10.25 -8.36
CA GLU A 74 -9.77 10.18 -9.54
C GLU A 74 -9.66 8.83 -10.26
N ASN A 75 -8.42 8.31 -10.40
CA ASN A 75 -8.20 7.01 -11.01
C ASN A 75 -8.77 5.87 -10.14
N GLN A 76 -8.63 5.97 -8.82
CA GLN A 76 -9.22 5.01 -7.87
C GLN A 76 -10.76 5.02 -7.94
N ALA A 77 -11.36 6.21 -8.00
CA ALA A 77 -12.81 6.36 -8.13
C ALA A 77 -13.32 5.69 -9.41
N LYS A 78 -12.70 5.95 -10.57
CA LYS A 78 -13.07 5.34 -11.85
C LYS A 78 -13.00 3.80 -11.83
N LEU A 79 -11.96 3.24 -11.21
CA LEU A 79 -11.83 1.79 -11.07
C LEU A 79 -12.92 1.19 -10.19
N ILE A 80 -13.25 1.85 -9.07
CA ILE A 80 -14.31 1.40 -8.16
C ILE A 80 -15.67 1.48 -8.85
N GLU A 81 -15.94 2.53 -9.62
CA GLU A 81 -17.17 2.65 -10.41
C GLU A 81 -17.33 1.47 -11.39
N GLN A 82 -16.27 1.14 -12.13
CA GLN A 82 -16.28 -0.01 -13.04
C GLN A 82 -16.50 -1.34 -12.31
N GLN A 83 -15.87 -1.54 -11.14
CA GLN A 83 -16.10 -2.72 -10.31
C GLN A 83 -17.55 -2.81 -9.83
N LEU A 84 -18.13 -1.69 -9.41
CA LEU A 84 -19.54 -1.63 -9.00
C LEU A 84 -20.48 -1.98 -10.14
N GLU A 85 -20.23 -1.47 -11.35
CA GLU A 85 -21.02 -1.84 -12.54
C GLU A 85 -20.96 -3.33 -12.83
N GLN A 86 -19.76 -3.93 -12.78
CA GLN A 86 -19.58 -5.36 -13.00
C GLN A 86 -20.32 -6.20 -11.95
N ILE A 87 -20.26 -5.80 -10.67
CA ILE A 87 -20.97 -6.48 -9.58
C ILE A 87 -22.48 -6.36 -9.77
N LYS A 88 -22.99 -5.16 -10.11
CA LYS A 88 -24.42 -4.94 -10.39
C LYS A 88 -24.91 -5.83 -11.52
N LYS A 89 -24.16 -5.89 -12.63
CA LYS A 89 -24.48 -6.77 -13.76
C LYS A 89 -24.53 -8.24 -13.33
N ARG A 90 -23.57 -8.69 -12.52
CA ARG A 90 -23.56 -10.07 -12.02
C ARG A 90 -24.74 -10.38 -11.08
N LEU A 91 -25.15 -9.42 -10.26
CA LEU A 91 -26.34 -9.55 -9.42
C LEU A 91 -27.62 -9.61 -10.25
N GLU A 92 -27.75 -8.83 -11.32
CA GLU A 92 -28.88 -8.90 -12.23
C GLU A 92 -28.96 -10.25 -12.96
N GLU A 93 -27.82 -10.78 -13.42
CA GLU A 93 -27.74 -12.12 -14.03
C GLU A 93 -28.17 -13.22 -13.06
N LEU A 94 -27.77 -13.14 -11.79
CA LEU A 94 -28.10 -14.14 -10.77
C LEU A 94 -29.51 -14.01 -10.18
N ARG A 95 -30.16 -12.84 -10.36
CA ARG A 95 -31.53 -12.59 -9.90
C ARG A 95 -32.59 -12.94 -10.96
N LYS A 96 -32.19 -13.21 -12.21
CA LYS A 96 -33.04 -13.75 -13.26
C LYS A 96 -33.16 -15.27 -13.13
#